data_AF-A0A3B9H191-F1
#
_entry.id   AF-A0A3B9H191-F1
#
_cell.length_a   1.000
_cell.length_b   1.000
_cell.length_c   1.000
_cell.angle_alpha   90.00
_cell.angle_beta   90.00
_cell.angle_gamma   90.00
#
_symmetry.space_group_name_H-M   'P 1'
#
loop_
_entity.id
_entity.type
_entity.pdbx_description
1 polymer ?
#
loop_
_entity_poly.entity_id
_entity_poly.type
_entity_poly.pdbx_seq_one_letter_code
_entity_poly.pdbx_strand_id
1 'polypeptide(L)'
;MKTGTLTAVGLLAGALTACGGGSVIDDAKNAYLPECPGQSLGKIVNGYFINDFDAKTLWTAYGTDDPDTVRVTAEGKIVYVGVNTAATLEVMYNQARDELSLSGVKFGGKDQPLPFAEALVSNMCDKAKGL
;
A
#
# COMPACT_ATOMS: atom_id res chain seq x y z
N MET A 1 14.98 0.21 -65.43
CA MET A 1 14.46 -0.88 -64.58
C MET A 1 15.19 -0.85 -63.24
N LYS A 2 14.40 -0.85 -62.17
CA LYS A 2 14.71 -1.18 -60.76
C LYS A 2 15.72 -0.33 -59.95
N THR A 3 15.10 0.62 -59.25
CA THR A 3 15.15 0.87 -57.78
C THR A 3 16.50 1.08 -57.11
N GLY A 4 16.76 2.35 -56.80
CA GLY A 4 17.76 2.79 -55.84
C GLY A 4 17.36 2.49 -54.39
N THR A 5 18.38 2.26 -53.58
CA THR A 5 18.38 2.06 -52.13
C THR A 5 18.38 3.41 -51.41
N LEU A 6 17.71 3.47 -50.25
CA LEU A 6 17.82 4.42 -49.11
C LEU A 6 16.50 5.14 -48.77
N THR A 7 15.81 4.62 -47.77
CA THR A 7 14.98 5.40 -46.84
C THR A 7 15.34 4.89 -45.45
N ALA A 8 16.32 5.51 -44.80
CA ALA A 8 16.12 6.60 -43.85
C ALA A 8 15.19 6.21 -42.70
N VAL A 9 15.84 5.72 -41.64
CA VAL A 9 15.57 5.95 -40.21
C VAL A 9 14.33 6.81 -39.93
N GLY A 10 13.26 6.17 -39.47
CA GLY A 10 12.16 6.82 -38.76
C GLY A 10 12.15 6.32 -37.32
N LEU A 11 12.96 6.95 -36.45
CA LEU A 11 12.76 6.88 -35.00
C LEU A 11 11.35 7.42 -34.71
N LEU A 12 10.39 6.52 -34.49
CA LEU A 12 9.18 6.90 -33.79
C LEU A 12 9.55 7.04 -32.33
N ALA A 13 9.79 8.30 -31.98
CA ALA A 13 9.87 8.83 -30.64
C ALA A 13 8.58 8.47 -29.86
N GLY A 14 8.59 7.31 -29.23
CA GLY A 14 7.82 7.07 -28.02
C GLY A 14 8.65 7.54 -26.85
N ALA A 15 8.66 8.85 -26.61
CA ALA A 15 9.09 9.38 -25.33
C ALA A 15 8.12 8.83 -24.26
N LEU A 16 8.41 7.63 -23.75
CA LEU A 16 8.00 7.28 -22.40
C LEU A 16 8.79 8.22 -21.50
N THR A 17 8.22 9.39 -21.27
CA THR A 17 8.44 10.17 -20.06
C THR A 17 8.03 9.29 -18.89
N ALA A 18 8.87 8.31 -18.55
CA ALA A 18 8.92 7.71 -17.22
C ALA A 18 9.49 8.78 -16.28
N CYS A 19 8.70 9.84 -16.10
CA CYS A 19 9.01 10.94 -15.23
C CYS A 19 8.63 10.51 -13.83
N GLY A 20 9.53 9.76 -13.16
CA GLY A 20 9.63 9.65 -11.71
C GLY A 20 8.34 9.51 -10.90
N GLY A 21 7.33 8.78 -11.40
CA GLY A 21 6.14 8.45 -10.63
C GLY A 21 6.55 7.60 -9.44
N GLY A 22 6.09 7.95 -8.24
CA GLY A 22 6.28 7.14 -7.04
C GLY A 22 5.81 5.71 -7.27
N SER A 23 6.35 4.76 -6.51
CA SER A 23 5.76 3.43 -6.48
C SER A 23 4.31 3.55 -5.98
N VAL A 24 3.37 2.79 -6.53
CA VAL A 24 1.97 2.72 -6.03
C VAL A 24 1.90 2.43 -4.52
N ILE A 25 2.90 1.71 -4.00
CA ILE A 25 3.06 1.46 -2.57
C ILE A 25 3.40 2.75 -1.80
N ASP A 26 4.25 3.60 -2.36
CA ASP A 26 4.63 4.87 -1.73
C ASP A 26 3.46 5.86 -1.78
N ASP A 27 2.69 5.90 -2.88
CA ASP A 27 1.46 6.68 -2.95
C ASP A 27 0.46 6.20 -1.89
N ALA A 28 0.20 4.88 -1.81
CA ALA A 28 -0.68 4.31 -0.80
C ALA A 28 -0.20 4.57 0.64
N LYS A 29 1.11 4.55 0.91
CA LYS A 29 1.67 4.91 2.23
C LYS A 29 1.41 6.38 2.60
N ASN A 30 1.30 7.26 1.62
CA ASN A 30 1.06 8.69 1.81
C ASN A 30 -0.43 9.04 1.85
N ALA A 31 -1.29 8.19 1.29
CA ALA A 31 -2.74 8.33 1.34
C ALA A 31 -3.30 8.10 2.76
N TYR A 32 -4.57 8.48 2.95
CA TYR A 32 -5.25 8.49 4.25
C TYR A 32 -6.41 7.49 4.27
N LEU A 33 -6.55 6.80 5.40
CA LEU A 33 -7.76 6.03 5.70
C LEU A 33 -8.84 6.99 6.22
N PRO A 34 -10.09 6.92 5.72
CA PRO A 34 -11.21 7.72 6.23
C PRO A 34 -11.43 7.56 7.74
N GLU A 35 -11.17 6.37 8.27
CA GLU A 35 -11.27 6.03 9.69
C GLU A 35 -10.15 6.68 10.53
N CYS A 36 -9.13 7.23 9.85
CA CYS A 36 -7.91 7.76 10.43
C CYS A 36 -7.54 9.16 9.93
N PRO A 37 -8.43 10.16 10.04
CA PRO A 37 -8.18 11.47 9.44
C PRO A 37 -6.91 12.10 10.03
N GLY A 38 -6.04 12.57 9.12
CA GLY A 38 -4.80 13.27 9.45
C GLY A 38 -3.58 12.39 9.72
N GLN A 39 -3.68 11.06 9.62
CA GLN A 39 -2.52 10.16 9.65
C GLN A 39 -2.46 9.33 8.37
N SER A 40 -1.31 9.34 7.69
CA SER A 40 -1.13 8.53 6.49
C SER A 40 -1.02 7.04 6.85
N LEU A 41 -1.33 6.16 5.89
CA LEU A 41 -1.22 4.71 6.04
C LEU A 41 0.18 4.28 6.53
N GLY A 42 1.22 4.86 5.94
CA GLY A 42 2.60 4.57 6.33
C GLY A 42 2.88 4.94 7.79
N LYS A 43 2.32 6.05 8.27
CA LYS A 43 2.52 6.50 9.65
C LYS A 43 1.78 5.62 10.65
N ILE A 44 0.54 5.21 10.35
CA ILE A 44 -0.22 4.32 11.24
C ILE A 44 0.42 2.94 11.35
N VAL A 45 0.91 2.40 10.23
CA VAL A 45 1.60 1.11 10.21
C VAL A 45 2.92 1.22 10.95
N ASN A 46 3.72 2.26 10.70
CA ASN A 46 5.01 2.44 11.37
C ASN A 46 4.88 2.64 12.89
N GLY A 47 3.84 3.33 13.36
CA GLY A 47 3.60 3.56 14.79
C GLY A 47 3.10 2.31 15.54
N TYR A 48 2.48 1.37 14.82
CA TYR A 48 1.85 0.21 15.43
C TYR A 48 2.63 -1.09 15.27
N PHE A 49 3.14 -1.35 14.07
CA PHE A 49 3.94 -2.53 13.79
C PHE A 49 5.28 -2.41 14.52
N ILE A 50 5.78 -3.56 14.99
CA ILE A 50 7.10 -3.66 15.59
C ILE A 50 8.10 -3.37 14.46
N ASN A 51 8.76 -2.23 14.58
CA ASN A 51 9.82 -1.78 13.69
C ASN A 51 11.10 -1.67 14.51
N ASP A 52 11.73 -2.82 14.77
CA ASP A 52 13.08 -2.89 15.36
C ASP A 52 14.12 -3.15 14.26
N PHE A 53 15.39 -3.30 14.62
CA PHE A 53 16.48 -3.38 13.64
C PHE A 53 16.32 -4.56 12.67
N ASP A 54 15.70 -5.65 13.11
CA ASP A 54 15.53 -6.89 12.36
C ASP A 54 14.09 -7.10 11.83
N ALA A 55 13.10 -6.37 12.34
CA ALA A 55 11.72 -6.42 11.88
C ALA A 55 11.39 -5.19 11.02
N LYS A 56 11.26 -5.42 9.71
CA LYS A 56 10.72 -4.43 8.77
C LYS A 56 9.33 -4.84 8.33
N THR A 57 8.44 -3.85 8.24
CA THR A 57 7.16 -4.04 7.55
C THR A 57 7.42 -4.32 6.07
N LEU A 58 6.93 -5.46 5.59
CA LEU A 58 6.94 -5.82 4.18
C LEU A 58 5.69 -5.24 3.51
N TRP A 59 5.90 -4.50 2.43
CA TRP A 59 4.82 -3.91 1.65
C TRP A 59 4.73 -4.60 0.30
N THR A 60 3.52 -5.00 -0.09
CA THR A 60 3.25 -5.57 -1.41
C THR A 60 2.01 -4.93 -2.01
N ALA A 61 1.94 -4.93 -3.34
CA ALA A 61 0.81 -4.42 -4.09
C ALA A 61 0.39 -5.46 -5.14
N TYR A 62 -0.91 -5.67 -5.27
CA TYR A 62 -1.51 -6.61 -6.21
C TYR A 62 -2.61 -5.89 -7.00
N GLY A 63 -2.59 -6.04 -8.33
CA GLY A 63 -3.68 -5.55 -9.18
C GLY A 63 -5.00 -6.24 -8.82
N THR A 64 -6.11 -5.55 -9.08
CA THR A 64 -7.45 -6.09 -8.89
C THR A 64 -8.20 -6.12 -10.23
N ASP A 65 -9.45 -6.60 -10.22
CA ASP A 65 -10.28 -6.59 -11.43
C ASP A 65 -10.68 -5.17 -11.86
N ASP A 66 -10.59 -4.20 -10.94
CA ASP A 66 -10.74 -2.77 -11.23
C ASP A 66 -9.36 -2.17 -11.58
N PRO A 67 -9.18 -1.63 -12.80
CA PRO A 67 -7.90 -1.08 -13.25
C PRO A 67 -7.41 0.12 -12.43
N ASP A 68 -8.33 0.84 -11.77
CA ASP A 68 -7.99 2.01 -10.96
C ASP A 68 -7.71 1.64 -9.51
N THR A 69 -7.96 0.39 -9.11
CA THR A 69 -7.83 -0.05 -7.72
C THR A 69 -6.75 -1.12 -7.56
N VAL A 70 -5.86 -0.90 -6.61
CA VAL A 70 -4.78 -1.82 -6.25
C VAL A 70 -4.95 -2.26 -4.80
N ARG A 71 -4.83 -3.56 -4.54
CA ARG A 71 -4.75 -4.08 -3.17
C ARG A 71 -3.33 -3.88 -2.66
N VAL A 72 -3.18 -3.16 -1.57
CA VAL A 72 -1.89 -2.97 -0.89
C VAL A 72 -1.93 -3.72 0.44
N THR A 73 -0.88 -4.47 0.74
CA THR A 73 -0.73 -5.16 2.02
C THR A 73 0.51 -4.68 2.76
N ALA A 74 0.37 -4.55 4.08
CA ALA A 74 1.45 -4.31 5.02
C ALA A 74 1.56 -5.49 5.97
N GLU A 75 2.68 -6.21 5.92
CA GLU A 75 2.94 -7.42 6.70
C GLU A 75 4.08 -7.19 7.69
N GLY A 76 3.93 -7.70 8.90
CA GLY A 76 4.96 -7.61 9.92
C GLY A 76 4.50 -8.22 11.23
N LYS A 77 5.00 -7.71 12.35
CA LYS A 77 4.63 -8.20 13.69
C LYS A 77 3.99 -7.10 14.51
N ILE A 78 3.04 -7.48 15.36
CA ILE A 78 2.42 -6.62 16.37
C ILE A 78 2.51 -7.33 17.73
N VAL A 79 2.34 -6.58 18.81
CA VAL A 79 2.06 -7.17 20.13
C VAL A 79 0.55 -7.32 20.26
N TYR A 80 0.07 -8.56 20.29
CA TYR A 80 -1.34 -8.89 20.48
C TYR A 80 -1.49 -9.76 21.72
N VAL A 81 -2.26 -9.31 22.71
CA VAL A 81 -2.44 -10.02 24.00
C VAL A 81 -1.09 -10.39 24.65
N GLY A 82 -0.11 -9.48 24.59
CA GLY A 82 1.22 -9.66 25.18
C GLY A 82 2.16 -10.59 24.39
N VAL A 83 1.77 -11.10 23.22
CA VAL A 83 2.61 -11.96 22.38
C VAL A 83 2.88 -11.36 21.01
N ASN A 84 4.10 -11.59 20.50
CA ASN A 84 4.48 -11.18 19.15
C ASN A 84 3.73 -12.02 18.13
N THR A 85 2.84 -11.37 17.38
CA THR A 85 1.94 -12.02 16.43
C THR A 85 2.20 -11.46 15.03
N ALA A 86 2.31 -12.34 14.03
CA ALA A 86 2.36 -11.91 12.63
C ALA A 86 1.03 -11.24 12.27
N ALA A 87 1.09 -10.07 11.66
CA ALA A 87 -0.09 -9.32 11.25
C ALA A 87 0.04 -8.89 9.79
N THR A 88 -1.10 -8.90 9.10
CA THR A 88 -1.26 -8.34 7.76
C THR A 88 -2.40 -7.32 7.82
N LEU A 89 -2.15 -6.10 7.36
CA LEU A 89 -3.18 -5.10 7.06
C LEU A 89 -3.37 -5.08 5.55
N GLU A 90 -4.61 -5.23 5.08
CA GLU A 90 -4.97 -5.15 3.67
C GLU A 90 -5.87 -3.95 3.43
N VAL A 91 -5.50 -3.12 2.46
CA VAL A 91 -6.27 -1.95 2.02
C VAL A 91 -6.45 -1.97 0.52
N MET A 92 -7.57 -1.45 0.04
CA MET A 92 -7.79 -1.16 -1.37
C MET A 92 -7.47 0.31 -1.61
N TYR A 93 -6.52 0.59 -2.50
CA TYR A 93 -6.11 1.92 -2.90
C TYR A 93 -6.70 2.24 -4.27
N ASN A 94 -7.63 3.19 -4.33
CA ASN A 94 -8.17 3.72 -5.58
C ASN A 94 -7.28 4.87 -6.06
N GLN A 95 -6.49 4.60 -7.10
CA GLN A 95 -5.50 5.52 -7.65
C GLN A 95 -6.15 6.72 -8.35
N ALA A 96 -7.34 6.56 -8.92
CA ALA A 96 -8.05 7.64 -9.60
C ALA A 96 -8.58 8.71 -8.64
N ARG A 97 -8.87 8.31 -7.40
CA ARG A 97 -9.45 9.17 -6.35
C ARG A 97 -8.49 9.51 -5.22
N ASP A 98 -7.31 8.88 -5.18
CA ASP A 98 -6.37 8.95 -4.06
C ASP A 98 -7.02 8.59 -2.72
N GLU A 99 -7.76 7.47 -2.71
CA GLU A 99 -8.55 7.03 -1.56
C GLU A 99 -8.17 5.61 -1.13
N LEU A 100 -8.07 5.41 0.19
CA LEU A 100 -7.91 4.10 0.80
C LEU A 100 -9.22 3.61 1.41
N SER A 101 -9.44 2.30 1.35
CA SER A 101 -10.46 1.63 2.14
C SER A 101 -9.89 0.38 2.79
N LEU A 102 -10.31 0.12 4.04
CA LEU A 102 -9.94 -1.09 4.75
C LEU A 102 -10.56 -2.31 4.07
N SER A 103 -9.73 -3.27 3.65
CA SER A 103 -10.18 -4.54 3.06
C SER A 103 -10.22 -5.64 4.10
N GLY A 104 -9.21 -5.71 4.97
CA GLY A 104 -9.15 -6.72 6.02
C GLY A 104 -7.88 -6.69 6.84
N VAL A 105 -7.87 -7.49 7.90
CA VAL A 105 -6.68 -7.73 8.73
C VAL A 105 -6.56 -9.21 9.05
N LYS A 106 -5.32 -9.70 9.12
CA LYS A 106 -5.01 -11.09 9.49
C LYS A 106 -4.05 -11.12 10.68
N PHE A 107 -4.28 -12.02 11.63
CA PHE A 107 -3.35 -12.32 12.73
C PHE A 107 -2.96 -13.79 12.70
N GLY A 108 -1.65 -14.07 12.71
CA GLY A 108 -1.12 -15.43 12.56
C GLY A 108 -1.62 -16.11 11.27
N GLY A 109 -1.85 -15.33 10.21
CA GLY A 109 -2.40 -15.79 8.94
C GLY A 109 -3.92 -16.02 8.92
N LYS A 110 -4.65 -15.71 10.01
CA LYS A 110 -6.11 -15.87 10.08
C LYS A 110 -6.82 -14.53 9.96
N ASP A 111 -7.81 -14.45 9.07
CA ASP A 111 -8.68 -13.29 8.96
C ASP A 111 -9.39 -12.97 10.27
N GLN A 112 -9.44 -11.69 10.61
CA GLN A 112 -10.18 -11.21 11.76
C GLN A 112 -11.56 -10.71 11.33
N PRO A 113 -12.59 -10.84 12.18
CA PRO A 113 -13.89 -10.25 11.90
C PRO A 113 -13.79 -8.74 11.71
N LEU A 114 -14.58 -8.19 10.79
CA LEU A 114 -14.54 -6.77 10.42
C LEU A 114 -14.60 -5.80 11.62
N PRO A 115 -15.45 -6.00 12.65
CA PRO A 115 -15.47 -5.11 13.81
C PRO A 115 -14.13 -5.08 14.58
N PHE A 116 -13.39 -6.19 14.61
CA PHE A 116 -12.06 -6.23 15.21
C PHE A 116 -11.02 -5.51 14.33
N ALA A 117 -11.15 -5.63 13.00
CA ALA A 117 -10.31 -4.91 12.05
C ALA A 117 -10.46 -3.39 12.20
N GLU A 118 -11.69 -2.90 12.28
CA GLU A 118 -12.01 -1.48 12.48
C GLU A 118 -11.49 -0.97 13.84
N ALA A 119 -11.73 -1.73 14.92
CA ALA A 119 -11.22 -1.36 16.25
C ALA A 119 -9.69 -1.33 16.31
N LEU A 120 -9.02 -2.26 15.61
CA LEU A 120 -7.57 -2.26 15.47
C LEU A 120 -7.10 -0.99 14.75
N VAL A 121 -7.68 -0.67 13.58
CA VAL A 121 -7.31 0.53 12.82
C VAL A 121 -7.52 1.78 13.67
N SER A 122 -8.62 1.89 14.42
CA SER A 122 -8.82 2.98 15.36
C SER A 122 -7.69 3.07 16.41
N ASN A 123 -7.27 1.94 16.99
CA ASN A 123 -6.17 1.93 17.97
C ASN A 123 -4.82 2.29 17.33
N MET A 124 -4.57 1.83 16.10
CA MET A 124 -3.39 2.22 15.31
C MET A 124 -3.36 3.73 15.08
N CYS A 125 -4.51 4.33 14.79
CA CYS A 125 -4.67 5.76 14.59
C CYS A 125 -4.36 6.57 15.85
N ASP A 126 -4.90 6.16 16.99
CA ASP A 126 -4.63 6.83 18.27
C ASP A 126 -3.13 6.79 18.59
N LYS A 127 -2.52 5.62 18.43
CA LYS A 127 -1.07 5.46 18.64
C LYS A 127 -0.24 6.32 17.68
N ALA A 128 -0.65 6.44 16.42
CA ALA A 128 0.03 7.28 15.43
C ALA A 128 -0.09 8.79 15.72
N LYS A 129 -1.16 9.21 16.40
CA LYS A 129 -1.35 10.57 16.91
C LYS A 129 -0.55 10.83 18.20
N GLY A 130 -0.01 9.78 18.83
CA GLY A 130 0.67 9.86 20.13
C GLY A 130 -0.31 9.94 21.31
N LEU A 131 -1.53 9.41 21.13
CA LEU A 131 -2.57 9.32 22.15
C LEU A 131 -2.52 7.99 22.91
#